data_AF-A0A208XWW2-F1
#
_entry.id   AF-A0A208XWW2-F1
#
_cell.length_a   1.000
_cell.length_b   1.000
_cell.length_c   1.000
_cell.angle_alpha   90.00
_cell.angle_beta   90.00
_cell.angle_gamma   90.00
#
_symmetry.space_group_name_H-M   'P 1'
#
loop_
_entity.id
_entity.type
_entity.pdbx_description
1 polymer ?
#
loop_
_entity_poly.entity_id
_entity_poly.type
_entity_poly.pdbx_seq_one_letter_code
_entity_poly.pdbx_strand_id
1 'polypeptide(L)'
;MEGRTNTQFIPRGVADMMSLAALASLFSPVPTCLTTRRSVLWCNDRFAELLDYELPEISGQSLRSFYDNESEYDARGRQGIVAFAASPHCETIVHWRTRTGSALLIKAFGRSLDAKDPFAKMVWALYPAQQDTSMGGLPRRQKEVLALLRKGLTSKEIARTLQISPRTVEKHRAQLLERAGVANTAALISRFA
;
A
#
# COMPACT_ATOMS: atom_id res chain seq x y z
N MET A 1 -6.27 -25.97 -29.94
CA MET A 1 -6.68 -27.15 -29.14
C MET A 1 -5.69 -27.23 -28.00
N GLU A 2 -6.04 -26.64 -26.86
CA GLU A 2 -6.51 -27.38 -25.67
C GLU A 2 -5.39 -28.24 -25.08
N GLY A 3 -4.93 -28.09 -23.85
CA GLY A 3 -5.35 -27.24 -22.74
C GLY A 3 -4.72 -27.76 -21.45
N ARG A 4 -4.98 -27.01 -20.38
CA ARG A 4 -4.97 -27.43 -18.96
C ARG A 4 -3.62 -27.40 -18.23
N THR A 5 -3.42 -26.26 -17.56
CA THR A 5 -3.21 -26.15 -16.12
C THR A 5 -3.18 -27.49 -15.39
N ASN A 6 -2.04 -27.84 -14.78
CA ASN A 6 -2.03 -28.83 -13.71
C ASN A 6 -1.24 -28.28 -12.52
N THR A 7 -2.00 -27.59 -11.67
CA THR A 7 -1.74 -27.32 -10.26
C THR A 7 -1.12 -28.55 -9.62
N GLN A 8 0.17 -28.48 -9.27
CA GLN A 8 0.81 -29.54 -8.50
C GLN A 8 0.14 -29.63 -7.12
N PHE A 9 -0.58 -30.73 -6.96
CA PHE A 9 -1.16 -31.25 -5.74
C PHE A 9 -0.20 -31.11 -4.56
N ILE A 10 -0.64 -30.39 -3.52
CA ILE A 10 -0.07 -30.52 -2.18
C ILE A 10 -0.32 -31.98 -1.73
N PRO A 11 0.70 -32.77 -1.37
CA PRO A 11 0.53 -34.18 -1.00
C PRO A 11 -0.40 -34.36 0.20
N ARG A 12 -1.22 -35.42 0.19
CA ARG A 12 -2.05 -35.83 1.33
C ARG A 12 -1.17 -36.19 2.53
N GLY A 13 -1.25 -35.36 3.57
CA GLY A 13 -0.58 -35.55 4.85
C GLY A 13 -0.74 -34.31 5.73
N VAL A 14 -1.98 -33.87 5.97
CA VAL A 14 -2.27 -32.72 6.83
C VAL A 14 -2.27 -33.22 8.29
N ALA A 15 -1.08 -33.28 8.87
CA ALA A 15 -0.92 -33.49 10.30
C ALA A 15 -0.93 -32.11 11.00
N ASP A 16 -1.90 -31.94 11.90
CA ASP A 16 -2.06 -30.83 12.84
C ASP A 16 -2.66 -29.51 12.28
N MET A 17 -3.54 -28.87 13.06
CA MET A 17 -4.10 -27.55 12.77
C MET A 17 -3.01 -26.48 12.66
N MET A 18 -1.87 -26.71 13.33
CA MET A 18 -0.64 -25.93 13.12
C MET A 18 -0.15 -25.99 11.66
N SER A 19 -0.35 -27.09 10.93
CA SER A 19 0.01 -27.19 9.50
C SER A 19 -0.95 -26.41 8.60
N LEU A 20 -2.26 -26.42 8.87
CA LEU A 20 -3.23 -25.66 8.06
C LEU A 20 -3.08 -24.15 8.28
N ALA A 21 -2.88 -23.71 9.53
CA ALA A 21 -2.62 -22.30 9.84
C ALA A 21 -1.30 -21.82 9.20
N ALA A 22 -0.28 -22.67 9.20
CA ALA A 22 0.99 -22.38 8.51
C ALA A 22 0.79 -22.26 6.99
N LEU A 23 0.06 -23.19 6.37
CA LEU A 23 -0.27 -23.11 4.94
C LEU A 23 -1.07 -21.84 4.61
N ALA A 24 -2.11 -21.53 5.38
CA ALA A 24 -2.92 -20.33 5.18
C ALA A 24 -2.09 -19.04 5.30
N SER A 25 -1.14 -19.00 6.23
CA SER A 25 -0.25 -17.84 6.42
C SER A 25 0.80 -17.75 5.32
N LEU A 26 1.44 -18.88 4.96
CA LEU A 26 2.48 -18.97 3.95
C LEU A 26 1.96 -18.62 2.55
N PHE A 27 0.75 -19.07 2.22
CA PHE A 27 0.12 -18.87 0.91
C PHE A 27 -0.95 -17.77 0.90
N SER A 28 -1.03 -16.95 1.95
CA SER A 28 -1.92 -15.79 1.99
C SER A 28 -1.58 -14.84 0.83
N PRO A 29 -2.56 -14.36 0.04
CA PRO A 29 -2.32 -13.38 -1.01
C PRO A 29 -2.04 -11.97 -0.46
N VAL A 30 -2.16 -11.78 0.85
CA VAL A 30 -1.88 -10.53 1.53
C VAL A 30 -0.44 -10.55 2.05
N PRO A 31 0.40 -9.54 1.72
CA PRO A 31 1.71 -9.34 2.34
C PRO A 31 1.62 -9.43 3.86
N THR A 32 2.24 -10.45 4.44
CA THR A 32 2.12 -10.76 5.87
C THR A 32 3.50 -11.02 6.46
N CYS A 33 3.78 -10.44 7.62
CA CYS A 33 5.00 -10.73 8.36
C CYS A 33 4.79 -10.81 9.87
N LEU A 34 5.65 -11.59 10.53
CA LEU A 34 5.84 -11.61 11.97
C LEU A 34 7.13 -10.85 12.26
N THR A 35 7.07 -9.92 13.20
CA THR A 35 8.23 -9.15 13.65
C THR A 35 8.51 -9.40 15.13
N THR A 36 9.78 -9.26 15.52
CA THR A 36 10.22 -9.20 16.92
C THR A 36 11.18 -8.05 17.08
N ARG A 37 10.95 -7.21 18.10
CA ARG A 37 11.71 -5.98 18.35
C ARG A 37 11.93 -5.16 17.07
N ARG A 38 10.85 -5.02 16.29
CA ARG A 38 10.83 -4.27 15.01
C ARG A 38 11.84 -4.80 13.97
N SER A 39 12.11 -6.10 13.99
CA SER A 39 12.85 -6.82 12.96
C SER A 39 12.02 -7.99 12.44
N VAL A 40 12.14 -8.31 11.16
CA VAL A 40 11.35 -9.37 10.51
C VAL A 40 11.81 -10.73 11.04
N LEU A 41 10.93 -11.44 11.73
CA LEU A 41 11.19 -12.81 12.20
C LEU A 41 10.77 -13.84 11.15
N TRP A 42 9.66 -13.58 10.45
CA TRP A 42 9.12 -14.43 9.39
C TRP A 42 8.25 -13.58 8.46
N CYS A 43 8.11 -13.97 7.20
CA CYS A 43 7.15 -13.37 6.27
C CYS A 43 6.75 -14.37 5.16
N ASN A 44 5.66 -14.08 4.45
CA ASN A 44 5.29 -14.81 3.24
C ASN A 44 5.96 -14.22 1.98
N ASP A 45 5.77 -14.91 0.84
CA ASP A 45 6.28 -14.49 -0.48
C ASP A 45 5.79 -13.08 -0.85
N ARG A 46 4.50 -12.78 -0.63
CA ARG A 46 3.90 -11.48 -0.94
C ARG A 46 4.56 -10.31 -0.21
N PHE A 47 5.01 -10.51 1.03
CA PHE A 47 5.73 -9.48 1.77
C PHE A 47 7.13 -9.22 1.23
N ALA A 48 7.86 -10.29 0.88
CA ALA A 48 9.18 -10.18 0.30
C ALA A 48 9.12 -9.50 -1.08
N GLU A 49 8.18 -9.94 -1.93
CA GLU A 49 7.88 -9.36 -3.25
C GLU A 49 7.54 -7.87 -3.14
N LEU A 50 6.66 -7.47 -2.20
CA LEU A 50 6.27 -6.06 -2.01
C LEU A 50 7.48 -5.15 -1.77
N LEU A 51 8.54 -5.65 -1.15
CA LEU A 51 9.71 -4.87 -0.74
C LEU A 51 10.94 -5.11 -1.63
N ASP A 52 10.81 -5.81 -2.75
CA ASP A 52 11.90 -6.22 -3.65
C ASP A 52 13.01 -7.05 -2.97
N TYR A 53 12.67 -7.84 -1.94
CA TYR A 53 13.63 -8.74 -1.27
C TYR A 53 13.43 -10.20 -1.67
N GLU A 54 14.51 -10.98 -1.57
CA GLU A 54 14.43 -12.43 -1.51
C GLU A 54 14.15 -12.89 -0.06
N LEU A 55 13.44 -14.02 0.11
CA LEU A 55 13.02 -14.51 1.43
C LEU A 55 14.18 -14.70 2.45
N PRO A 56 15.35 -15.27 2.07
CA PRO A 56 16.47 -15.41 3.01
C PRO A 56 17.05 -14.07 3.46
N GLU A 57 16.96 -13.04 2.61
CA GLU A 57 17.59 -11.74 2.85
C GLU A 57 16.75 -10.83 3.74
N ILE A 58 15.42 -10.96 3.69
CA ILE A 58 14.51 -10.13 4.48
C ILE A 58 14.34 -10.64 5.91
N SER A 59 14.50 -11.95 6.13
CA SER A 59 14.52 -12.53 7.48
C SER A 59 15.66 -11.93 8.32
N GLY A 60 15.33 -11.46 9.52
CA GLY A 60 16.25 -10.78 10.42
C GLY A 60 16.44 -9.29 10.15
N GLN A 61 15.95 -8.76 9.02
CA GLN A 61 16.09 -7.33 8.72
C GLN A 61 15.32 -6.46 9.70
N SER A 62 15.96 -5.39 10.15
CA SER A 62 15.27 -4.36 10.91
C SER A 62 14.31 -3.60 10.00
N LEU A 63 13.10 -3.31 10.50
CA LEU A 63 12.17 -2.41 9.80
C LEU A 63 12.78 -1.03 9.56
N ARG A 64 13.82 -0.65 10.32
CA ARG A 64 14.62 0.56 10.13
C ARG A 64 15.12 0.72 8.69
N SER A 65 15.55 -0.38 8.06
CA SER A 65 16.08 -0.36 6.69
C SER A 65 15.05 0.05 5.64
N PHE A 66 13.75 0.07 6.00
CA PHE A 66 12.66 0.48 5.11
C PHE A 66 12.34 1.98 5.24
N TYR A 67 12.93 2.73 6.17
CA TYR A 67 12.67 4.17 6.33
C TYR A 67 13.75 5.01 5.66
N ASP A 68 13.37 6.21 5.23
CA ASP A 68 14.30 7.19 4.63
C ASP A 68 15.34 7.69 5.63
N ASN A 69 14.97 7.79 6.90
CA ASN A 69 15.82 8.31 7.96
C ASN A 69 15.46 7.74 9.34
N GLU A 70 16.42 7.85 10.26
CA GLU A 70 16.32 7.35 11.64
C GLU A 70 15.25 8.07 12.46
N SER A 71 15.10 9.39 12.26
CA SER A 71 14.13 10.20 13.00
C SER A 71 12.69 9.73 12.77
N GLU A 72 12.34 9.36 11.53
CA GLU A 72 11.03 8.80 11.19
C GLU A 72 10.80 7.41 11.82
N TYR A 73 11.82 6.55 11.76
CA TYR A 73 11.77 5.24 12.39
C TYR A 73 11.57 5.35 13.91
N ASP A 74 12.25 6.27 14.57
CA ASP A 74 12.14 6.47 16.02
C ASP A 74 10.81 7.12 16.41
N ALA A 75 10.37 8.14 15.66
CA ALA A 75 9.06 8.74 15.86
C ALA A 75 7.94 7.70 15.73
N ARG A 76 8.05 6.80 14.74
CA ARG A 76 7.11 5.68 14.59
C ARG A 76 7.14 4.74 15.79
N GLY A 77 8.32 4.43 16.32
CA GLY A 77 8.48 3.59 17.52
C GLY A 77 7.74 4.19 18.72
N ARG A 78 7.95 5.48 18.98
CA ARG A 78 7.25 6.21 20.06
C ARG A 78 5.73 6.22 19.87
N GLN A 79 5.26 6.51 18.66
CA GLN A 79 3.82 6.47 18.35
C GLN A 79 3.23 5.06 18.51
N GLY A 80 3.97 4.02 18.13
CA GLY A 80 3.55 2.63 18.30
C GLY A 80 3.35 2.27 19.77
N ILE A 81 4.27 2.67 20.67
CA ILE A 81 4.12 2.44 22.11
C ILE A 81 2.79 2.99 22.63
N VAL A 82 2.46 4.24 22.26
CA VAL A 82 1.21 4.89 22.67
C VAL A 82 -0.02 4.19 22.06
N ALA A 83 0.02 3.88 20.77
CA ALA A 83 -1.09 3.22 20.08
C ALA A 83 -1.39 1.84 20.66
N PHE A 84 -0.35 1.06 20.95
CA PHE A 84 -0.51 -0.30 21.46
C PHE A 84 -0.82 -0.38 22.94
N ALA A 85 -0.52 0.66 23.72
CA ALA A 85 -1.03 0.78 25.08
C ALA A 85 -2.57 0.91 25.11
N ALA A 86 -3.17 1.51 24.07
CA ALA A 86 -4.62 1.69 23.97
C ALA A 86 -5.35 0.47 23.38
N SER A 87 -4.71 -0.26 22.47
CA SER A 87 -5.30 -1.42 21.79
C SER A 87 -4.22 -2.39 21.32
N PRO A 88 -4.39 -3.72 21.45
CA PRO A 88 -3.46 -4.69 20.89
C PRO A 88 -3.44 -4.69 19.36
N HIS A 89 -4.41 -4.02 18.71
CA HIS A 89 -4.48 -3.83 17.27
C HIS A 89 -4.17 -2.38 16.90
N CYS A 90 -3.44 -2.17 15.81
CA CYS A 90 -3.27 -0.86 15.22
C CYS A 90 -3.53 -0.89 13.71
N GLU A 91 -3.98 0.25 13.21
CA GLU A 91 -4.03 0.57 11.79
C GLU A 91 -3.14 1.79 11.58
N THR A 92 -2.29 1.76 10.57
CA THR A 92 -1.44 2.91 10.27
C THR A 92 -1.05 2.97 8.80
N ILE A 93 -0.53 4.12 8.40
CA ILE A 93 0.06 4.34 7.08
C ILE A 93 1.55 4.59 7.28
N VAL A 94 2.37 3.88 6.52
CA VAL A 94 3.83 4.02 6.50
C VAL A 94 4.31 4.38 5.10
N HIS A 95 5.35 5.21 5.04
CA HIS A 95 6.15 5.43 3.84
C HIS A 95 7.40 4.58 3.99
N TRP A 96 7.52 3.55 3.17
CA TRP A 96 8.69 2.67 3.17
C TRP A 96 9.43 2.73 1.85
N ARG A 97 10.67 2.28 1.83
CA ARG A 97 11.44 1.99 0.62
C ARG A 97 11.57 0.50 0.42
N THR A 98 11.50 0.10 -0.84
CA THR A 98 11.92 -1.23 -1.27
C THR A 98 13.44 -1.35 -1.16
N ARG A 99 13.98 -2.56 -1.27
CA ARG A 99 15.43 -2.82 -1.31
C ARG A 99 16.13 -2.03 -2.41
N THR A 100 15.45 -1.80 -3.53
CA THR A 100 15.97 -1.04 -4.67
C THR A 100 15.83 0.48 -4.50
N GLY A 101 15.21 0.94 -3.40
CA GLY A 101 15.07 2.35 -3.04
C GLY A 101 13.76 3.00 -3.51
N SER A 102 12.86 2.26 -4.16
CA SER A 102 11.57 2.76 -4.61
C SER A 102 10.65 3.06 -3.42
N ALA A 103 9.99 4.21 -3.44
CA ALA A 103 9.10 4.62 -2.35
C ALA A 103 7.71 3.95 -2.46
N LEU A 104 7.20 3.46 -1.34
CA LEU A 104 5.90 2.82 -1.18
C LEU A 104 5.09 3.48 -0.08
N LEU A 105 3.84 3.80 -0.38
CA LEU A 105 2.84 4.12 0.62
C LEU A 105 2.12 2.83 0.98
N ILE A 106 2.14 2.44 2.26
CA ILE A 106 1.59 1.17 2.69
C ILE A 106 0.61 1.42 3.83
N LYS A 107 -0.60 0.87 3.70
CA LYS A 107 -1.54 0.71 4.80
C LYS A 107 -1.21 -0.58 5.53
N ALA A 108 -0.83 -0.47 6.80
CA ALA A 108 -0.41 -1.57 7.64
C ALA A 108 -1.39 -1.79 8.79
N PHE A 109 -1.73 -3.05 9.02
CA PHE A 109 -2.57 -3.50 10.12
C PHE A 109 -1.73 -4.41 11.01
N GLY A 110 -1.52 -3.99 12.25
CA GLY A 110 -0.67 -4.69 13.20
C GLY A 110 -1.47 -5.26 14.36
N ARG A 111 -1.04 -6.42 14.86
CA ARG A 111 -1.49 -6.97 16.14
C ARG A 111 -0.28 -7.33 16.99
N SER A 112 -0.21 -6.80 18.21
CA SER A 112 0.73 -7.30 19.22
C SER A 112 0.26 -8.64 19.78
N LEU A 113 1.21 -9.55 19.98
CA LEU A 113 1.00 -10.82 20.66
C LEU A 113 1.41 -10.77 22.13
N ASP A 114 1.95 -9.65 22.59
CA ASP A 114 2.37 -9.41 23.97
C ASP A 114 1.74 -8.13 24.51
N ALA A 115 1.09 -8.24 25.67
CA ALA A 115 0.36 -7.13 26.29
C ALA A 115 1.26 -6.15 27.06
N LYS A 116 2.47 -6.57 27.44
CA LYS A 116 3.41 -5.78 28.26
C LYS A 116 4.47 -5.10 27.40
N ASP A 117 4.92 -5.78 26.34
CA ASP A 117 5.85 -5.23 25.35
C ASP A 117 5.24 -5.37 23.95
N PRO A 118 4.58 -4.33 23.43
CA PRO A 118 3.95 -4.37 22.12
C PRO A 118 4.87 -4.80 20.97
N PHE A 119 6.18 -4.56 21.09
CA PHE A 119 7.14 -4.90 20.05
C PHE A 119 7.82 -6.24 20.26
N ALA A 120 7.56 -6.96 21.35
CA ALA A 120 8.14 -8.27 21.59
C ALA A 120 7.84 -9.23 20.44
N LYS A 121 6.57 -9.33 20.03
CA LYS A 121 6.12 -10.05 18.83
C LYS A 121 4.87 -9.42 18.23
N MET A 122 4.88 -9.23 16.92
CA MET A 122 3.74 -8.67 16.21
C MET A 122 3.49 -9.32 14.87
N VAL A 123 2.22 -9.55 14.54
CA VAL A 123 1.77 -9.93 13.20
C VAL A 123 1.32 -8.69 12.45
N TRP A 124 1.71 -8.57 11.20
CA TRP A 124 1.35 -7.48 10.30
C TRP A 124 0.72 -8.02 9.03
N ALA A 125 -0.35 -7.37 8.59
CA ALA A 125 -0.88 -7.46 7.22
C ALA A 125 -0.70 -6.10 6.55
N LEU A 126 -0.16 -6.12 5.33
CA LEU A 126 0.18 -4.89 4.61
C LEU A 126 -0.54 -4.87 3.27
N TYR A 127 -1.00 -3.68 2.93
CA TYR A 127 -1.59 -3.39 1.64
C TYR A 127 -0.81 -2.20 1.09
N PRO A 128 -0.12 -2.32 -0.05
CA PRO A 128 0.30 -1.14 -0.77
C PRO A 128 -0.95 -0.30 -0.93
N ALA A 129 -0.94 0.89 -0.32
CA ALA A 129 -1.96 1.87 -0.61
C ALA A 129 -1.79 2.08 -2.11
N GLN A 130 -2.75 1.59 -2.90
CA GLN A 130 -2.83 1.95 -4.32
C GLN A 130 -2.52 3.44 -4.34
N GLN A 131 -1.56 3.89 -5.17
CA GLN A 131 -1.67 5.27 -5.60
C GLN A 131 -3.05 5.32 -6.21
N ASP A 132 -4.00 5.86 -5.45
CA ASP A 132 -5.36 6.06 -5.89
C ASP A 132 -5.23 6.99 -7.09
N THR A 133 -5.10 6.36 -8.27
CA THR A 133 -5.57 6.93 -9.52
C THR A 133 -7.07 7.12 -9.44
N SER A 134 -7.74 6.63 -8.39
CA SER A 134 -9.09 6.97 -7.96
C SER A 134 -9.10 8.19 -7.04
N MET A 135 -8.93 9.39 -7.61
CA MET A 135 -9.27 10.71 -6.98
C MET A 135 -8.58 11.13 -5.67
N GLY A 136 -7.94 10.24 -4.91
CA GLY A 136 -7.40 10.48 -3.56
C GLY A 136 -6.19 11.42 -3.55
N GLY A 137 -5.26 11.22 -4.50
CA GLY A 137 -3.99 11.96 -4.58
C GLY A 137 -3.98 13.18 -5.51
N LEU A 138 -5.10 13.56 -6.12
CA LEU A 138 -5.14 14.75 -6.98
C LEU A 138 -5.06 16.04 -6.15
N PRO A 139 -4.22 17.03 -6.54
CA PRO A 139 -4.32 18.39 -6.03
C PRO A 139 -5.76 18.90 -6.08
N ARG A 140 -6.19 19.66 -5.06
CA ARG A 140 -7.56 20.16 -4.92
C ARG A 140 -8.14 20.75 -6.22
N ARG A 141 -7.37 21.60 -6.91
CA ARG A 141 -7.79 22.20 -8.18
C ARG A 141 -7.98 21.18 -9.31
N GLN A 142 -7.15 20.16 -9.38
CA GLN A 142 -7.30 19.08 -10.36
C GLN A 142 -8.54 18.23 -10.07
N LYS A 143 -8.89 17.99 -8.79
CA LYS A 143 -10.16 17.35 -8.41
C LYS A 143 -11.37 18.16 -8.85
N GLU A 144 -11.34 19.47 -8.61
CA GLU A 144 -12.42 20.40 -9.00
C GLU A 144 -12.61 20.41 -10.53
N VAL A 145 -11.51 20.51 -11.30
CA VAL A 145 -11.56 20.46 -12.76
C VAL A 145 -12.10 19.11 -13.26
N LEU A 146 -11.62 17.99 -12.73
CA LEU A 146 -12.07 16.65 -13.12
C LEU A 146 -13.56 16.41 -12.80
N ALA A 147 -14.03 16.87 -11.66
CA ALA A 147 -15.45 16.78 -11.28
C ALA A 147 -16.36 17.53 -12.26
N LEU A 148 -15.91 18.68 -12.78
CA LEU A 148 -16.66 19.46 -13.77
C LEU A 148 -16.54 18.86 -15.18
N LEU A 149 -15.39 18.27 -15.53
CA LEU A 149 -15.24 17.51 -16.77
C LEU A 149 -16.18 16.28 -16.81
N ARG A 150 -16.34 15.56 -15.69
CA ARG A 150 -17.30 14.44 -15.56
C ARG A 150 -18.75 14.87 -15.79
N LYS A 151 -19.07 16.13 -15.49
CA LYS A 151 -20.39 16.74 -15.75
C LYS A 151 -20.56 17.20 -17.20
N GLY A 152 -19.56 17.00 -18.06
CA GLY A 152 -19.59 17.38 -19.46
C GLY A 152 -19.30 18.87 -19.74
N LEU A 153 -18.83 19.63 -18.75
CA LEU A 153 -18.54 21.05 -18.94
C LEU A 153 -17.29 21.25 -19.81
N THR A 154 -17.36 22.25 -20.68
CA THR A 154 -16.23 22.72 -21.49
C THR A 154 -15.25 23.52 -20.65
N SER A 155 -14.00 23.65 -21.10
CA SER A 155 -12.97 24.44 -20.39
C SER A 155 -13.37 25.90 -20.15
N LYS A 156 -14.20 26.49 -21.03
CA LYS A 156 -14.74 27.85 -20.86
C LYS A 156 -15.80 27.93 -19.75
N GLU A 157 -16.58 26.88 -19.55
CA GLU A 157 -17.58 26.81 -18.48
C GLU A 157 -16.90 26.51 -17.14
N ILE A 158 -15.97 25.57 -17.12
CA ILE A 158 -15.14 25.26 -15.94
C ILE A 158 -14.39 26.50 -15.46
N ALA A 159 -13.80 27.26 -16.40
CA ALA A 159 -13.12 28.52 -16.11
C ALA A 159 -14.04 29.53 -15.41
N ARG A 160 -15.28 29.66 -15.89
CA ARG A 160 -16.30 30.52 -15.26
C ARG A 160 -16.69 30.01 -13.87
N THR A 161 -16.92 28.71 -13.71
CA THR A 161 -17.30 28.10 -12.42
C THR A 161 -16.20 28.24 -11.37
N LEU A 162 -14.94 28.06 -11.74
CA LEU A 162 -13.80 28.09 -10.82
C LEU A 162 -13.14 29.48 -10.71
N GLN A 163 -13.64 30.48 -11.44
CA GLN A 163 -13.09 31.84 -11.51
C GLN A 163 -11.60 31.87 -11.90
N ILE A 164 -11.23 31.09 -12.92
CA ILE A 164 -9.87 31.01 -13.48
C ILE A 164 -9.89 31.17 -14.99
N SER A 165 -8.72 31.33 -15.62
CA SER A 165 -8.65 31.40 -17.08
C SER A 165 -8.90 30.02 -17.74
N PRO A 166 -9.48 29.95 -18.95
CA PRO A 166 -9.58 28.71 -19.71
C PRO A 166 -8.22 28.04 -19.95
N ARG A 167 -7.15 28.83 -20.12
CA ARG A 167 -5.78 28.34 -20.25
C ARG A 167 -5.29 27.61 -18.99
N THR A 168 -5.71 28.07 -17.81
CA THR A 168 -5.41 27.41 -16.54
C THR A 168 -6.14 26.06 -16.43
N VAL A 169 -7.39 25.98 -16.90
CA VAL A 169 -8.14 24.73 -16.98
C VAL A 169 -7.45 23.73 -17.90
N GLU A 170 -7.02 24.16 -19.10
CA GLU A 170 -6.27 23.31 -20.03
C GLU A 170 -4.96 22.80 -19.42
N LYS A 171 -4.24 23.64 -18.67
CA LYS A 171 -3.03 23.22 -17.94
C LYS A 171 -3.34 22.14 -16.90
N HIS A 172 -4.41 22.31 -16.11
CA HIS A 172 -4.84 21.28 -15.16
C HIS A 172 -5.27 20.00 -15.87
N ARG A 173 -5.93 20.09 -17.04
CA ARG A 173 -6.32 18.93 -17.84
C ARG A 173 -5.10 18.18 -18.38
N ALA A 174 -4.09 18.88 -18.88
CA ALA A 174 -2.84 18.26 -19.35
C ALA A 174 -2.14 17.50 -18.23
N GLN A 175 -2.01 18.12 -17.04
CA GLN A 175 -1.42 17.47 -15.87
C GLN A 175 -2.24 16.25 -15.39
N LEU A 176 -3.57 16.32 -15.49
CA LEU A 176 -4.45 15.20 -15.19
C LEU A 176 -4.23 14.02 -16.15
N LEU A 177 -4.11 14.30 -17.46
CA LEU A 177 -3.86 13.29 -18.50
C LEU A 177 -2.51 12.61 -18.31
N GLU A 178 -1.45 13.41 -18.09
CA GLU A 178 -0.09 12.94 -17.83
C GLU A 178 -0.06 12.04 -16.58
N ARG A 179 -0.64 12.51 -15.48
CA ARG A 179 -0.69 11.77 -14.22
C ARG A 179 -1.52 10.48 -14.33
N ALA A 180 -2.55 10.49 -15.16
CA ALA A 180 -3.39 9.33 -15.40
C ALA A 180 -2.79 8.34 -16.40
N GLY A 181 -1.75 8.73 -17.14
CA GLY A 181 -1.17 7.93 -18.22
C GLY A 181 -2.13 7.72 -19.39
N VAL A 182 -3.02 8.66 -19.68
CA VAL A 182 -4.05 8.52 -20.72
C VAL A 182 -3.96 9.62 -21.77
N ALA A 183 -4.30 9.27 -23.00
CA ALA A 183 -4.13 10.15 -24.16
C ALA A 183 -5.21 11.23 -24.31
N ASN A 184 -6.39 11.05 -23.71
CA ASN A 184 -7.51 11.98 -23.91
C ASN A 184 -8.48 12.05 -22.73
N THR A 185 -9.34 13.07 -22.75
CA THR A 185 -10.28 13.38 -21.67
C THR A 185 -11.32 12.28 -21.47
N ALA A 186 -11.73 11.56 -22.52
CA ALA A 186 -12.69 10.45 -22.37
C ALA A 186 -12.07 9.29 -21.58
N ALA A 187 -10.82 8.93 -21.90
CA ALA A 187 -10.04 7.95 -21.15
C ALA A 187 -9.77 8.42 -19.71
N LEU A 188 -9.52 9.72 -19.51
CA LEU A 188 -9.40 10.32 -18.18
C LEU A 188 -10.69 10.16 -17.37
N ILE A 189 -11.85 10.48 -17.94
CA ILE A 189 -13.14 10.34 -17.27
C ILE A 189 -13.41 8.87 -16.92
N SER A 190 -13.14 7.94 -17.85
CA SER A 190 -13.32 6.50 -17.62
C SER A 190 -12.39 5.94 -16.54
N ARG A 191 -11.16 6.46 -16.42
CA ARG A 191 -10.16 6.00 -15.45
C ARG A 191 -10.50 6.42 -14.01
N PHE A 192 -11.21 7.53 -13.84
CA PHE A 192 -11.62 8.10 -12.55
C PHE A 192 -13.15 8.05 -12.35
N ALA A 193 -13.83 7.14 -13.07
CA ALA A 193 -15.29 6.97 -13.04
C ALA A 193 -15.74 6.38 -11.69
#